data_AF-A0A442X5D3-F1
#
_entry.id   AF-A0A442X5D3-F1
#
_cell.length_a   1.000
_cell.length_b   1.000
_cell.length_c   1.000
_cell.angle_alpha   90.00
_cell.angle_beta   90.00
_cell.angle_gamma   90.00
#
_symmetry.space_group_name_H-M   'P 1'
#
loop_
_entity.id
_entity.type
_entity.pdbx_description
1 polymer ?
#
loop_
_entity_poly.entity_id
_entity_poly.type
_entity_poly.pdbx_seq_one_letter_code
_entity_poly.pdbx_strand_id
1 'polypeptide(L)'
;MLRSNLIWQEKCYSMMPIRLSALALAGLLGLGLATSAHADECPWRLRFWLGVDATGSAMVHSGQKCVFPIRASGTLTSLKIISRPQHGVVMALSRSVLTYQAQSGYKGTDTFVFVATGKSQVNHGQSTVTMTMKVD
;
A
#
# COMPACT_ATOMS: atom_id res chain seq x y z
N MET A 1 0.66 -15.79 34.79
CA MET A 1 2.07 -15.73 34.36
C MET A 1 2.18 -16.41 33.00
N LEU A 2 2.61 -15.66 31.96
CA LEU A 2 3.40 -16.07 30.77
C LEU A 2 2.89 -17.23 29.89
N ARG A 3 2.93 -17.21 28.55
CA ARG A 3 3.19 -16.21 27.49
C ARG A 3 2.92 -16.95 26.16
N SER A 4 2.30 -16.26 25.19
CA SER A 4 2.54 -16.31 23.73
C SER A 4 2.75 -17.66 23.01
N ASN A 5 1.85 -17.97 22.07
CA ASN A 5 2.00 -19.00 21.05
C ASN A 5 2.11 -18.38 19.64
N LEU A 6 3.19 -18.80 18.95
CA LEU A 6 3.29 -19.08 17.50
C LEU A 6 3.43 -17.90 16.53
N ILE A 7 4.70 -17.50 16.38
CA ILE A 7 5.29 -17.02 15.12
C ILE A 7 5.53 -18.26 14.24
N TRP A 8 4.95 -18.31 13.04
CA TRP A 8 5.41 -19.19 11.96
C TRP A 8 5.75 -18.30 10.78
N GLN A 9 7.04 -18.18 10.50
CA GLN A 9 7.57 -17.47 9.36
C GLN A 9 8.66 -18.34 8.72
N GLU A 10 8.68 -18.29 7.38
CA GLU A 10 9.79 -18.64 6.49
C GLU A 10 10.04 -20.13 6.20
N LYS A 11 9.41 -20.62 5.12
CA LYS A 11 9.85 -21.82 4.40
C LYS A 11 11.13 -21.52 3.62
N CYS A 12 12.19 -22.25 4.01
CA CYS A 12 13.24 -22.87 3.20
C CYS A 12 13.49 -22.31 1.81
N TYR A 13 14.63 -21.63 1.63
CA TYR A 13 15.50 -21.89 0.48
C TYR A 13 16.95 -21.67 0.90
N SER A 14 17.68 -22.76 1.13
CA SER A 14 19.12 -22.76 1.30
C SER A 14 19.69 -24.04 0.72
N MET A 15 20.92 -23.91 0.23
CA MET A 15 21.91 -24.94 -0.10
C MET A 15 22.03 -25.36 -1.57
N MET A 16 23.02 -24.75 -2.23
CA MET A 16 23.99 -25.50 -3.04
C MET A 16 25.37 -24.79 -2.95
N PRO A 17 26.46 -25.45 -2.53
CA PRO A 17 27.78 -24.83 -2.45
C PRO A 17 28.59 -25.08 -3.74
N ILE A 18 29.22 -24.04 -4.28
CA ILE A 18 30.26 -24.16 -5.31
C ILE A 18 31.59 -23.75 -4.66
N ARG A 19 32.57 -24.66 -4.64
CA ARG A 19 33.95 -24.36 -4.23
C ARG A 19 34.73 -23.84 -5.42
N LEU A 20 35.47 -22.73 -5.25
CA LEU A 20 36.67 -22.42 -6.02
C LEU A 20 37.55 -21.44 -5.21
N SER A 21 38.81 -21.82 -5.03
CA SER A 21 39.84 -21.08 -4.31
C SER A 21 40.56 -20.11 -5.25
N ALA A 22 40.81 -18.86 -4.84
CA ALA A 22 41.99 -18.06 -5.20
C ALA A 22 42.03 -16.73 -4.41
N LEU A 23 43.20 -16.41 -3.86
CA LEU A 23 43.51 -15.11 -3.25
C LEU A 23 43.76 -14.03 -4.32
N ALA A 24 43.26 -12.81 -4.10
CA ALA A 24 43.87 -11.56 -4.60
C ALA A 24 43.36 -10.34 -3.81
N LEU A 25 44.28 -9.43 -3.47
CA LEU A 25 44.11 -8.19 -2.71
C LEU A 25 43.55 -7.02 -3.56
N ALA A 26 42.92 -6.08 -2.84
CA ALA A 26 42.72 -4.65 -3.16
C ALA A 26 41.66 -4.25 -4.21
N GLY A 27 40.62 -3.56 -3.73
CA GLY A 27 39.66 -2.80 -4.52
C GLY A 27 38.46 -2.37 -3.69
N LEU A 28 38.56 -1.24 -2.99
CA LEU A 28 37.43 -0.54 -2.37
C LEU A 28 36.47 -0.07 -3.47
N LEU A 29 35.57 -0.95 -3.91
CA LEU A 29 34.34 -0.54 -4.59
C LEU A 29 33.26 -0.41 -3.52
N GLY A 30 32.80 0.82 -3.29
CA GLY A 30 31.68 1.10 -2.41
C GLY A 30 30.49 0.25 -2.81
N LEU A 31 30.08 -0.66 -1.93
CA LEU A 31 28.74 -1.22 -1.97
C LEU A 31 27.78 -0.06 -1.73
N GLY A 32 27.26 0.52 -2.81
CA GLY A 32 26.02 1.26 -2.75
C GLY A 32 24.97 0.31 -2.20
N LEU A 33 24.64 0.46 -0.92
CA LEU A 33 23.45 -0.14 -0.36
C LEU A 33 22.28 0.56 -1.07
N ALA A 34 21.83 -0.02 -2.19
CA ALA A 34 20.50 0.24 -2.68
C ALA A 34 19.57 -0.20 -1.55
N THR A 35 19.19 0.75 -0.68
CA THR A 35 18.05 0.57 0.18
C THR A 35 16.90 0.28 -0.76
N SER A 36 16.46 -0.97 -0.75
CA SER A 36 15.26 -1.35 -1.45
C SER A 36 14.16 -0.44 -0.93
N ALA A 37 13.69 0.47 -1.78
CA ALA A 37 12.40 1.11 -1.60
C ALA A 37 11.35 0.01 -1.82
N HIS A 38 11.24 -0.89 -0.84
CA HIS A 38 10.04 -1.67 -0.67
C HIS A 38 8.91 -0.63 -0.64
N ALA A 39 7.88 -0.83 -1.47
CA ALA A 39 6.65 -0.08 -1.31
C ALA A 39 6.12 -0.45 0.07
N ASP A 40 6.56 0.29 1.09
CA ASP A 40 6.28 0.02 2.48
C ASP A 40 4.78 0.01 2.63
N GLU A 41 4.25 -0.99 3.34
CA GLU A 41 2.84 -1.09 3.63
C GLU A 41 2.43 0.12 4.45
N CYS A 42 1.99 1.17 3.77
CA CYS A 42 1.64 2.44 4.38
C CYS A 42 0.46 2.24 5.36
N PRO A 43 0.55 2.72 6.61
CA PRO A 43 -0.56 2.56 7.56
C PRO A 43 -1.81 3.28 7.03
N TRP A 44 -2.90 2.52 6.85
CA TRP A 44 -4.19 3.06 6.41
C TRP A 44 -5.36 2.49 7.20
N ARG A 45 -6.46 3.24 7.19
CA ARG A 45 -7.71 2.93 7.89
C ARG A 45 -8.88 3.29 6.97
N LEU A 46 -9.54 2.27 6.44
CA LEU A 46 -10.83 2.42 5.77
C LEU A 46 -11.59 1.09 5.89
N ARG A 47 -12.80 1.16 6.44
CA ARG A 47 -13.79 0.08 6.47
C ARG A 47 -15.16 0.70 6.24
N PHE A 48 -15.92 0.14 5.33
CA PHE A 48 -17.24 0.66 4.98
C PHE A 48 -18.16 -0.43 4.47
N TRP A 49 -19.46 -0.13 4.47
CA TRP A 49 -20.48 -0.96 3.87
C TRP A 49 -20.86 -0.42 2.51
N LEU A 50 -21.09 -1.32 1.55
CA LEU A 50 -21.52 -0.90 0.21
C LEU A 50 -22.89 -0.21 0.27
N GLY A 51 -23.03 0.87 -0.50
CA GLY A 51 -24.22 1.73 -0.51
C GLY A 51 -24.22 2.81 0.58
N VAL A 52 -23.18 2.88 1.42
CA VAL A 52 -22.98 3.95 2.40
C VAL A 52 -21.70 4.69 2.07
N ASP A 53 -21.75 6.03 2.06
CA ASP A 53 -20.58 6.88 1.88
C ASP A 53 -19.65 6.77 3.10
N ALA A 54 -18.35 6.94 2.87
CA ALA A 54 -17.35 6.72 3.91
C ALA A 54 -16.14 7.64 3.78
N THR A 55 -15.40 7.74 4.88
CA THR A 55 -14.12 8.44 4.93
C THR A 55 -13.03 7.50 5.39
N GLY A 56 -11.87 7.56 4.74
CA GLY A 56 -10.67 6.82 5.12
C GLY A 56 -9.48 7.73 5.32
N SER A 57 -8.43 7.20 5.94
CA SER A 57 -7.16 7.90 6.09
C SER A 57 -5.96 6.98 5.90
N ALA A 58 -4.84 7.56 5.49
CA ALA A 58 -3.58 6.86 5.33
C ALA A 58 -2.39 7.79 5.58
N MET A 59 -1.27 7.22 6.03
CA MET A 59 0.02 7.92 6.19
C MET A 59 0.95 7.52 5.05
N VAL A 60 1.71 8.47 4.50
CA VAL A 60 2.59 8.25 3.34
C VAL A 60 3.84 9.10 3.49
N HIS A 61 5.03 8.52 3.33
CA HIS A 61 6.25 9.32 3.28
C HIS A 61 6.34 10.12 1.98
N SER A 62 6.85 11.35 2.06
CA SER A 62 7.07 12.21 0.90
C SER A 62 7.82 11.48 -0.23
N GLY A 63 7.30 11.56 -1.46
CA GLY A 63 7.85 10.87 -2.63
C GLY A 63 7.59 9.37 -2.72
N GLN A 64 7.10 8.73 -1.65
CA GLN A 64 6.82 7.29 -1.66
C GLN A 64 5.46 6.95 -2.28
N LYS A 65 5.35 5.67 -2.68
CA LYS A 65 4.15 5.08 -3.25
C LYS A 65 3.59 4.03 -2.30
N CYS A 66 2.29 4.14 -2.06
CA CYS A 66 1.50 3.24 -1.24
C CYS A 66 0.49 2.47 -2.07
N VAL A 67 0.19 1.24 -1.65
CA VAL A 67 -0.85 0.39 -2.24
C VAL A 67 -1.95 0.16 -1.20
N PHE A 68 -3.20 0.45 -1.54
CA PHE A 68 -4.36 0.27 -0.66
C PHE A 68 -5.31 -0.78 -1.21
N PRO A 69 -5.37 -1.97 -0.60
CA PRO A 69 -6.43 -2.94 -0.91
C PRO A 69 -7.74 -2.47 -0.28
N ILE A 70 -8.69 -2.02 -1.09
CA ILE A 70 -9.99 -1.52 -0.63
C ILE A 70 -10.84 -2.68 -0.10
N ARG A 71 -11.25 -2.56 1.16
CA ARG A 71 -12.10 -3.56 1.84
C ARG A 71 -13.45 -2.93 2.18
N ALA A 72 -14.51 -3.49 1.58
CA ALA A 72 -15.89 -3.21 1.93
C ALA A 72 -16.54 -4.51 2.40
N SER A 73 -17.57 -4.45 3.26
CA SER A 73 -18.36 -5.66 3.53
C SER A 73 -19.32 -5.92 2.35
N GLY A 74 -18.87 -6.80 1.45
CA GLY A 74 -19.48 -7.11 0.16
C GLY A 74 -18.40 -7.41 -0.87
N THR A 75 -18.78 -7.58 -2.14
CA THR A 75 -17.85 -7.78 -3.25
C THR A 75 -17.73 -6.53 -4.11
N LEU A 76 -16.50 -6.02 -4.26
CA LEU A 76 -16.21 -4.89 -5.15
C LEU A 76 -16.13 -5.35 -6.61
N THR A 77 -16.71 -4.54 -7.49
CA THR A 77 -16.77 -4.78 -8.95
C THR A 77 -16.12 -3.66 -9.76
N SER A 78 -15.99 -2.45 -9.18
CA SER A 78 -15.29 -1.33 -9.81
C SER A 78 -14.85 -0.29 -8.78
N LEU A 79 -13.76 0.41 -9.10
CA LEU A 79 -13.30 1.61 -8.43
C LEU A 79 -13.13 2.72 -9.47
N LYS A 80 -13.75 3.88 -9.24
CA LYS A 80 -13.63 5.04 -10.13
C LYS A 80 -13.19 6.26 -9.32
N ILE A 81 -12.01 6.79 -9.62
CA ILE A 81 -11.55 8.07 -9.04
C ILE A 81 -12.37 9.20 -9.67
N ILE A 82 -13.02 10.02 -8.83
CA ILE A 82 -13.89 11.13 -9.27
C ILE A 82 -13.35 12.51 -8.88
N SER A 83 -12.46 12.57 -7.88
CA SER A 83 -11.68 13.77 -7.55
C SER A 83 -10.24 13.35 -7.31
N ARG A 84 -9.30 14.02 -7.98
CA ARG A 84 -7.87 13.71 -7.88
C ARG A 84 -7.21 14.49 -6.74
N PRO A 85 -6.15 13.93 -6.12
CA PRO A 85 -5.32 14.65 -5.16
C PRO A 85 -4.60 15.83 -5.81
N GLN A 86 -4.19 16.82 -5.00
CA GLN A 86 -3.44 17.98 -5.47
C GLN A 86 -1.91 17.79 -5.38
N HIS A 87 -1.44 16.96 -4.44
CA HIS A 87 -0.02 16.82 -4.09
C HIS A 87 0.45 15.36 -4.21
N GLY A 88 -0.21 14.61 -5.08
CA GLY A 88 0.11 13.22 -5.35
C GLY A 88 -0.66 12.70 -6.56
N VAL A 89 -0.43 11.44 -6.88
CA VAL A 89 -1.09 10.75 -8.00
C VAL A 89 -1.77 9.51 -7.49
N VAL A 90 -3.07 9.37 -7.77
CA VAL A 90 -3.86 8.18 -7.45
C VAL A 90 -4.20 7.38 -8.71
N MET A 91 -4.06 6.06 -8.63
CA MET A 91 -4.41 5.14 -9.73
C MET A 91 -5.14 3.91 -9.18
N ALA A 92 -6.15 3.43 -9.90
CA ALA A 92 -6.76 2.13 -9.64
C ALA A 92 -5.97 1.04 -10.38
N LEU A 93 -5.32 0.14 -9.62
CA LEU A 93 -4.59 -1.00 -10.19
C LEU A 93 -5.51 -2.16 -10.52
N SER A 94 -6.62 -2.29 -9.80
CA SER A 94 -7.64 -3.30 -10.03
C SER A 94 -8.99 -2.83 -9.50
N ARG A 95 -10.00 -3.70 -9.58
CA ARG A 95 -11.36 -3.45 -9.04
C ARG A 95 -11.43 -3.31 -7.52
N SER A 96 -10.33 -3.55 -6.80
CA SER A 96 -10.28 -3.46 -5.34
C SER A 96 -8.93 -2.95 -4.81
N VAL A 97 -8.06 -2.39 -5.66
CA VAL A 97 -6.74 -1.92 -5.25
C VAL A 97 -6.48 -0.54 -5.84
N LEU A 98 -6.19 0.42 -4.97
CA LEU A 98 -5.71 1.76 -5.35
C LEU A 98 -4.22 1.91 -5.03
N THR A 99 -3.56 2.82 -5.72
CA THR A 99 -2.25 3.33 -5.34
C THR A 99 -2.30 4.83 -5.18
N TYR A 100 -1.49 5.35 -4.27
CA TYR A 100 -1.20 6.77 -4.14
C TYR A 100 0.32 6.95 -4.12
N GLN A 101 0.82 7.89 -4.89
CA GLN A 101 2.21 8.33 -4.81
C GLN A 101 2.24 9.80 -4.41
N ALA A 102 2.87 10.09 -3.28
CA ALA A 102 3.07 11.47 -2.84
C ALA A 102 4.04 12.18 -3.79
N GLN A 103 3.79 13.46 -4.07
CA GLN A 103 4.78 14.31 -4.72
C GLN A 103 6.02 14.40 -3.81
N SER A 104 7.20 14.25 -4.39
CA SER A 104 8.46 14.39 -3.65
C SER A 104 8.61 15.80 -3.08
N GLY A 105 9.02 15.90 -1.82
CA GLY A 105 9.17 17.15 -1.09
C GLY A 105 7.88 17.72 -0.50
N TYR A 106 6.70 17.18 -0.86
CA TYR A 106 5.45 17.59 -0.23
C TYR A 106 5.32 16.99 1.16
N LYS A 107 4.86 17.81 2.12
CA LYS A 107 4.41 17.40 3.45
C LYS A 107 3.11 18.12 3.75
N GLY A 108 2.13 17.42 4.30
CA GLY A 108 0.82 18.00 4.57
C GLY A 108 -0.33 17.03 4.39
N THR A 109 -1.51 17.58 4.13
CA THR A 109 -2.73 16.80 3.92
C THR A 109 -3.14 16.86 2.47
N ASP A 110 -3.30 15.70 1.86
CA ASP A 110 -3.87 15.56 0.52
C ASP A 110 -5.19 14.78 0.59
N THR A 111 -6.06 14.94 -0.39
CA THR A 111 -7.38 14.31 -0.38
C THR A 111 -7.81 13.94 -1.78
N PHE A 112 -8.37 12.74 -1.93
CA PHE A 112 -8.99 12.31 -3.17
C PHE A 112 -10.30 11.60 -2.89
N VAL A 113 -11.16 11.52 -3.91
CA VAL A 113 -12.48 10.90 -3.79
C VAL A 113 -12.64 9.85 -4.88
N PHE A 114 -13.16 8.68 -4.50
CA PHE A 114 -13.48 7.61 -5.44
C PHE A 114 -14.84 6.99 -5.15
N VAL A 115 -15.46 6.45 -6.19
CA VAL A 115 -16.69 5.66 -6.10
C VAL A 115 -16.33 4.19 -6.13
N ALA A 116 -16.73 3.46 -5.09
CA ALA A 116 -16.66 2.01 -5.02
C ALA A 116 -18.01 1.42 -5.41
N THR A 117 -18.03 0.56 -6.44
CA THR A 117 -19.25 -0.13 -6.89
C THR A 117 -19.15 -1.61 -6.59
N GLY A 118 -20.22 -2.20 -6.05
CA GLY A 118 -20.22 -3.62 -5.73
C GLY A 118 -21.59 -4.18 -5.39
N LYS A 119 -21.57 -5.38 -4.83
CA LYS A 119 -22.76 -6.07 -4.34
C LYS A 119 -22.55 -6.48 -2.88
N SER A 120 -23.54 -6.28 -2.03
CA SER A 120 -23.66 -6.93 -0.72
C SER A 120 -25.00 -7.63 -0.62
N GLN A 121 -25.22 -8.44 0.42
CA GLN A 121 -26.51 -9.12 0.64
C GLN A 121 -27.64 -8.13 1.00
N VAL A 122 -27.31 -6.94 1.51
CA VAL A 122 -28.28 -5.99 2.08
C VAL A 122 -28.45 -4.76 1.19
N ASN A 123 -27.36 -4.30 0.57
CA ASN A 123 -27.33 -3.15 -0.33
C ASN A 123 -26.58 -3.48 -1.63
N HIS A 124 -27.23 -3.26 -2.77
CA HIS A 124 -26.55 -3.16 -4.06
C HIS A 124 -26.38 -1.68 -4.36
N GLY A 125 -25.14 -1.20 -4.47
CA GLY A 125 -24.96 0.24 -4.59
C GLY A 125 -23.53 0.69 -4.79
N GLN A 126 -23.44 2.00 -4.97
CA GLN A 126 -22.20 2.76 -5.02
C GLN A 126 -21.95 3.38 -3.65
N SER A 127 -20.69 3.43 -3.23
CA SER A 127 -20.25 4.19 -2.07
C SER A 127 -19.29 5.27 -2.56
N THR A 128 -19.54 6.52 -2.21
CA THR A 128 -18.59 7.61 -2.38
C THR A 128 -17.65 7.61 -1.19
N VAL A 129 -16.35 7.47 -1.45
CA VAL A 129 -15.32 7.38 -0.42
C VAL A 129 -14.35 8.53 -0.57
N THR A 130 -14.22 9.32 0.50
CA THR A 130 -13.20 10.37 0.64
C THR A 130 -12.00 9.80 1.38
N MET A 131 -10.81 9.88 0.78
CA MET A 131 -9.58 9.40 1.40
C MET A 131 -8.67 10.58 1.72
N THR A 132 -8.25 10.67 2.99
CA THR A 132 -7.32 11.69 3.48
C THR A 132 -5.92 11.11 3.63
N MET A 133 -4.95 11.69 2.93
CA MET A 133 -3.55 11.30 2.99
C MET A 133 -2.80 12.26 3.90
N LYS A 134 -2.12 11.74 4.92
CA LYS A 134 -1.17 12.50 5.73
C LYS A 134 0.24 12.19 5.23
N VAL A 135 0.87 13.19 4.63
CA VAL A 135 2.20 13.09 4.04
C VAL A 135 3.24 13.70 4.97
N ASP A 136 4.25 12.92 5.36
CA ASP A 136 5.34 13.30 6.28
C ASP A 136 6.75 13.24 5.66
#